data_AF-A0AA88NDS2-F1
#
_entry.id   AF-A0AA88NDS2-F1
#
_cell.length_a   1.000
_cell.length_b   1.000
_cell.length_c   1.000
_cell.angle_alpha   90.00
_cell.angle_beta   90.00
_cell.angle_gamma   90.00
#
_symmetry.space_group_name_H-M   'P 1'
#
loop_
_entity.id
_entity.type
_entity.pdbx_description
1 polymer ?
#
loop_
_entity_poly.entity_id
_entity_poly.type
_entity_poly.pdbx_seq_one_letter_code
_entity_poly.pdbx_strand_id
1 'polypeptide(L)'
;MLPTVLLLLSVFTVRGSTCDDLKRATINNLQDTIKDEENKGFLEVFPKNYYVQHHFNGSTQCEDSCCVSSAAFLLADSWKQLLQHIELIHIKHKFITELIGHLNTIWEESFQETPNPSVFPSGPSSPRALLTYTSDVLSKWLALNCHVEICVFLSPTPQQEKEHSGIDREPAEEESIYGTEGERGKRWLTVVANNGDVGSSACPSFFLCILCCLRMLLDVMLKELG
;
A
#
# COMPACT_ATOMS: atom_id res chain seq x y z
N MET A 1 11.88 -38.46 41.83
CA MET A 1 11.85 -36.99 41.94
C MET A 1 12.22 -36.40 40.59
N LEU A 2 11.23 -36.12 39.75
CA LEU A 2 11.40 -35.63 38.38
C LEU A 2 10.25 -34.72 37.84
N PRO A 3 9.23 -34.27 38.61
CA PRO A 3 8.23 -33.37 38.03
C PRO A 3 8.56 -31.87 38.17
N THR A 4 9.48 -31.49 39.07
CA THR A 4 9.67 -30.06 39.41
C THR A 4 10.58 -29.31 38.44
N VAL A 5 11.44 -30.01 37.68
CA VAL A 5 12.44 -29.38 36.80
C VAL A 5 11.84 -29.02 35.42
N LEU A 6 10.81 -29.73 34.97
CA LEU A 6 10.14 -29.44 33.69
C LEU A 6 9.23 -28.20 33.73
N LEU A 7 8.84 -27.73 34.92
CA LEU A 7 7.96 -26.58 35.08
C LEU A 7 8.68 -25.22 35.00
N LEU A 8 10.02 -25.20 35.10
CA LEU A 8 10.83 -23.98 35.06
C LEU A 8 11.30 -23.59 33.65
N LEU A 9 11.05 -24.41 32.63
CA LEU A 9 11.31 -24.09 31.22
C LEU A 9 10.10 -23.45 30.52
N SER A 10 9.08 -23.02 31.27
CA SER A 10 8.00 -22.17 30.78
C SER A 10 8.38 -20.69 30.91
N VAL A 11 9.58 -20.31 30.48
CA VAL A 11 9.93 -18.89 30.33
C VAL A 11 9.40 -18.44 28.97
N PHE A 12 8.22 -17.84 29.00
CA PHE A 12 7.68 -16.89 28.03
C PHE A 12 8.55 -16.69 26.77
N THR A 13 8.31 -17.49 25.73
CA THR A 13 8.58 -17.01 24.36
C THR A 13 7.56 -15.93 24.07
N VAL A 14 7.76 -14.72 24.61
CA VAL A 14 7.10 -13.54 24.05
C VAL A 14 7.60 -13.49 22.62
N ARG A 15 6.73 -13.82 21.67
CA ARG A 15 7.01 -13.76 20.24
C ARG A 15 7.01 -12.29 19.83
N GLY A 16 7.92 -11.51 20.42
CA GLY A 16 8.24 -10.18 19.94
C GLY A 16 8.96 -10.36 18.63
N SER A 17 8.23 -10.33 17.51
CA SER A 17 8.85 -10.14 16.21
C SER A 17 9.48 -8.75 16.24
N THR A 18 10.81 -8.73 16.34
CA THR A 18 11.56 -7.51 16.12
C THR A 18 11.73 -7.33 14.62
N CYS A 19 11.80 -6.09 14.16
CA CYS A 19 12.12 -5.82 12.77
C CYS A 19 13.53 -6.30 12.50
N ASP A 20 13.67 -7.39 11.75
CA ASP A 20 14.99 -7.81 11.28
C ASP A 20 15.59 -6.73 10.36
N ASP A 21 16.92 -6.73 10.26
CA ASP A 21 17.66 -5.71 9.52
C ASP A 21 17.28 -5.65 8.04
N LEU A 22 16.89 -6.80 7.45
CA LEU A 22 16.47 -6.87 6.07
C LEU A 22 15.14 -6.15 5.87
N LYS A 23 14.13 -6.45 6.69
CA LYS A 23 12.82 -5.78 6.66
C LYS A 23 12.99 -4.28 6.89
N ARG A 24 13.80 -3.87 7.86
CA ARG A 24 14.11 -2.45 8.10
C ARG A 24 14.73 -1.78 6.88
N ALA A 25 15.72 -2.40 6.25
CA ALA A 25 16.35 -1.88 5.04
C ALA A 25 15.37 -1.79 3.86
N THR A 26 14.51 -2.79 3.68
CA THR A 26 13.45 -2.79 2.67
C THR A 26 12.51 -1.61 2.84
N ILE A 27 12.02 -1.36 4.06
CA ILE A 27 11.09 -0.24 4.31
C ILE A 27 11.79 1.11 4.17
N ASN A 28 13.04 1.25 4.60
CA ASN A 28 13.81 2.49 4.40
C ASN A 28 13.98 2.81 2.90
N ASN A 29 14.34 1.81 2.08
CA ASN A 29 14.44 1.99 0.63
C ASN A 29 13.09 2.35 -0.01
N LEU A 30 12.00 1.75 0.51
CA LEU A 30 10.65 2.10 0.09
C LEU A 30 10.30 3.55 0.45
N GLN A 31 10.66 4.03 1.65
CA GLN A 31 10.46 5.43 2.05
C GLN A 31 11.21 6.41 1.13
N ASP A 32 12.45 6.10 0.76
CA ASP A 32 13.21 6.91 -0.19
C ASP A 32 12.53 6.94 -1.56
N THR A 33 12.01 5.80 -2.02
CA THR A 33 11.26 5.71 -3.27
C THR A 33 9.95 6.51 -3.20
N ILE A 34 9.20 6.39 -2.11
CA ILE A 34 7.97 7.17 -1.87
C ILE A 34 8.28 8.67 -1.92
N LYS A 35 9.40 9.11 -1.35
CA LYS A 35 9.82 10.51 -1.36
C LYS A 35 10.12 11.02 -2.78
N ASP A 36 10.77 10.22 -3.63
CA ASP A 36 10.99 10.60 -5.04
C ASP A 36 9.66 10.65 -5.82
N GLU A 37 8.80 9.65 -5.61
CA GLU A 37 7.48 9.56 -6.23
C GLU A 37 6.58 10.74 -5.82
N GLU A 38 6.60 11.15 -4.54
CA GLU A 38 5.82 12.28 -4.05
C GLU A 38 6.28 13.61 -4.67
N ASN A 39 7.60 13.80 -4.79
CA ASN A 39 8.18 15.06 -5.24
C ASN A 39 8.20 15.21 -6.77
N LYS A 40 8.20 14.11 -7.51
CA LYS A 40 8.34 14.14 -8.97
C LYS A 40 7.45 13.12 -9.65
N GLY A 41 7.60 11.83 -9.32
CA GLY A 41 7.03 10.75 -10.11
C GLY A 41 5.50 10.81 -10.26
N PHE A 42 4.76 11.12 -9.20
CA PHE A 42 3.30 11.23 -9.23
C PHE A 42 2.83 12.55 -9.84
N LEU A 43 3.60 13.63 -9.69
CA LEU A 43 3.28 14.94 -10.27
C LEU A 43 3.35 14.93 -11.81
N GLU A 44 4.20 14.07 -12.39
CA GLU A 44 4.36 13.96 -13.84
C GLU A 44 3.22 13.19 -14.53
N VAL A 45 2.53 12.31 -13.79
CA VAL A 45 1.61 11.32 -14.38
C VAL A 45 0.16 11.52 -13.95
N PHE A 46 -0.08 12.07 -12.77
CA PHE A 46 -1.44 12.36 -12.30
C PHE A 46 -1.77 13.85 -12.47
N PRO A 47 -2.95 14.18 -13.03
CA PRO A 47 -3.45 15.56 -13.03
C PRO A 47 -3.54 16.14 -11.61
N LYS A 48 -3.34 17.45 -11.47
CA LYS A 48 -3.43 18.14 -10.17
C LYS A 48 -4.79 17.97 -9.47
N ASN A 49 -5.85 17.81 -10.25
CA ASN A 49 -7.22 17.63 -9.78
C ASN A 49 -7.66 16.16 -9.79
N TYR A 50 -6.72 15.22 -9.84
CA TYR A 50 -7.04 13.81 -9.71
C TYR A 50 -7.24 13.45 -8.24
N TYR A 51 -8.42 12.92 -7.92
CA TYR A 51 -8.79 12.50 -6.57
C TYR A 51 -9.38 11.09 -6.61
N VAL A 52 -9.15 10.34 -5.54
CA VAL A 52 -9.71 9.01 -5.32
C VAL A 52 -10.58 9.06 -4.08
N GLN A 53 -11.78 8.51 -4.17
CA GLN A 53 -12.65 8.32 -3.01
C GLN A 53 -12.16 7.10 -2.23
N HIS A 54 -11.91 7.27 -0.93
CA HIS A 54 -11.44 6.19 -0.06
C HIS A 54 -11.83 6.41 1.40
N HIS A 55 -11.59 5.41 2.26
CA HIS A 55 -12.00 5.42 3.66
C HIS A 55 -10.90 5.82 4.66
N PHE A 56 -9.64 5.94 4.20
CA PHE A 56 -8.56 6.40 5.06
C PHE A 56 -8.67 7.90 5.42
N ASN A 57 -8.40 8.24 6.68
CA ASN A 57 -8.35 9.63 7.15
C ASN A 57 -6.97 9.93 7.77
N GLY A 58 -6.22 10.86 7.20
CA GLY A 58 -4.89 11.28 7.70
C GLY A 58 -4.91 12.01 9.05
N SER A 59 -6.09 12.27 9.62
CA SER A 59 -6.25 12.91 10.93
C SER A 59 -6.05 11.93 12.10
N THR A 60 -5.88 10.63 11.85
CA THR A 60 -5.70 9.63 12.91
C THR A 60 -4.24 9.59 13.37
N GLN A 61 -3.98 10.15 14.56
CA GLN A 61 -2.71 9.93 15.25
C GLN A 61 -2.67 8.48 15.75
N CYS A 62 -2.05 7.59 14.95
CA CYS A 62 -1.75 6.23 15.37
C CYS A 62 -0.40 6.15 16.06
N GLU A 63 -0.39 5.61 17.28
CA GLU A 63 0.85 5.36 18.04
C GLU A 63 1.03 3.88 18.42
N ASP A 64 -0.06 3.12 18.59
CA ASP A 64 0.00 1.69 18.90
C ASP A 64 -0.01 0.79 17.65
N SER A 65 0.38 -0.48 17.83
CA SER A 65 0.49 -1.47 16.75
C SER A 65 -0.85 -1.72 16.07
N CYS A 66 -1.94 -1.85 16.81
CA CYS A 66 -3.25 -2.08 16.22
C CYS A 66 -3.77 -0.91 15.40
N CYS A 67 -3.57 0.32 15.84
CA CYS A 67 -3.90 1.50 15.05
C CYS A 67 -3.09 1.54 13.76
N VAL A 68 -1.79 1.26 13.82
CA VAL A 68 -0.92 1.18 12.64
C VAL A 68 -1.38 0.09 11.68
N SER A 69 -1.76 -1.09 12.17
CA SER A 69 -2.32 -2.17 11.34
C SER A 69 -3.66 -1.79 10.70
N SER A 70 -4.58 -1.16 11.44
CA SER A 70 -5.83 -0.63 10.90
C SER A 70 -5.59 0.44 9.83
N ALA A 71 -4.63 1.34 10.07
CA ALA A 71 -4.23 2.36 9.12
C ALA A 71 -3.61 1.76 7.84
N ALA A 72 -2.75 0.75 7.97
CA ALA A 72 -2.15 0.05 6.85
C ALA A 72 -3.21 -0.67 6.00
N PHE A 73 -4.20 -1.31 6.64
CA PHE A 73 -5.34 -1.91 5.95
C PHE A 73 -6.13 -0.87 5.14
N LEU A 74 -6.52 0.24 5.77
CA LEU A 74 -7.30 1.30 5.12
C LEU A 74 -6.52 1.98 3.97
N LEU A 75 -5.20 2.14 4.11
CA LEU A 75 -4.36 2.63 3.02
C LEU A 75 -4.23 1.62 1.88
N ALA A 76 -4.06 0.33 2.18
CA ALA A 76 -4.03 -0.71 1.15
C ALA A 76 -5.34 -0.73 0.35
N ASP A 77 -6.49 -0.57 1.01
CA ASP A 77 -7.78 -0.39 0.34
C ASP A 77 -7.81 0.88 -0.52
N SER A 78 -7.35 2.02 0.01
CA SER A 78 -7.28 3.29 -0.73
C SER A 78 -6.45 3.19 -2.02
N TRP A 79 -5.32 2.48 -1.96
CA TRP A 79 -4.49 2.21 -3.14
C TRP A 79 -5.16 1.25 -4.14
N LYS A 80 -5.93 0.27 -3.66
CA LYS A 80 -6.75 -0.60 -4.53
C LYS A 80 -7.82 0.21 -5.26
N GLN A 81 -8.47 1.17 -4.59
CA GLN A 81 -9.41 2.08 -5.25
C GLN A 81 -8.74 2.92 -6.35
N LEU A 82 -7.52 3.41 -6.11
CA LEU A 82 -6.74 4.08 -7.16
C LEU A 82 -6.44 3.13 -8.33
N LEU A 83 -6.03 1.89 -8.05
CA LEU A 83 -5.71 0.90 -9.08
C LEU A 83 -6.88 0.60 -10.00
N GLN A 84 -8.11 0.60 -9.49
CA GLN A 84 -9.31 0.38 -10.32
C GLN A 84 -9.48 1.45 -11.41
N HIS A 85 -8.91 2.63 -11.21
CA HIS A 85 -9.00 3.75 -12.14
C HIS A 85 -7.79 3.90 -13.07
N ILE A 86 -6.79 3.01 -12.98
CA ILE A 86 -5.61 3.04 -13.84
C ILE A 86 -5.42 1.72 -14.59
N GLU A 87 -5.00 1.80 -15.85
CA GLU A 87 -4.73 0.61 -16.65
C GLU A 87 -3.44 -0.10 -16.20
N LEU A 88 -3.33 -1.41 -16.50
CA LEU A 88 -2.14 -2.22 -16.22
C LEU A 88 -0.86 -1.64 -16.83
N ILE A 89 -0.96 -0.94 -17.96
CA ILE A 89 0.17 -0.31 -18.66
C ILE A 89 0.58 1.03 -18.03
N HIS A 90 -0.18 1.56 -17.07
CA HIS A 90 0.15 2.80 -16.41
C HIS A 90 1.51 2.69 -15.70
N ILE A 91 2.38 3.68 -15.89
CA ILE A 91 3.78 3.63 -15.41
C ILE A 91 3.90 3.45 -13.89
N LYS A 92 2.88 3.88 -13.12
CA LYS A 92 2.82 3.70 -11.66
C LYS A 92 2.09 2.45 -11.20
N HIS A 93 1.51 1.66 -12.10
CA HIS A 93 0.73 0.47 -11.73
C HIS A 93 1.56 -0.51 -10.89
N LYS A 94 2.77 -0.85 -11.35
CA LYS A 94 3.67 -1.76 -10.64
C LYS A 94 4.03 -1.24 -9.25
N PHE A 95 4.44 0.02 -9.15
CA PHE A 95 4.80 0.63 -7.87
C PHE A 95 3.62 0.66 -6.89
N ILE A 96 2.42 1.02 -7.33
CA ILE A 96 1.22 1.01 -6.47
C ILE A 96 0.90 -0.42 -6.00
N THR A 97 1.08 -1.42 -6.86
CA THR A 97 0.91 -2.83 -6.50
C THR A 97 1.91 -3.26 -5.43
N GLU A 98 3.17 -2.85 -5.56
CA GLU A 98 4.22 -3.10 -4.55
C GLU A 98 3.90 -2.40 -3.22
N LEU A 99 3.41 -1.15 -3.25
CA LEU A 99 2.96 -0.44 -2.05
C LEU A 99 1.84 -1.20 -1.31
N ILE A 100 0.84 -1.70 -2.03
CA ILE A 100 -0.23 -2.52 -1.46
C ILE A 100 0.36 -3.77 -0.82
N GLY A 101 1.29 -4.45 -1.50
CA GLY A 101 1.97 -5.62 -0.97
C GLY A 101 2.67 -5.33 0.36
N HIS A 102 3.42 -4.24 0.45
CA HIS A 102 4.09 -3.84 1.69
C HIS A 102 3.09 -3.51 2.81
N LEU A 103 2.02 -2.77 2.53
CA LEU A 103 0.98 -2.46 3.52
C LEU A 103 0.28 -3.73 4.01
N ASN A 104 0.01 -4.68 3.12
CA ASN A 104 -0.55 -5.99 3.46
C ASN A 104 0.31 -6.75 4.47
N THR A 105 1.63 -6.71 4.34
CA THR A 105 2.53 -7.36 5.32
C THR A 105 2.42 -6.80 6.75
N ILE A 106 1.85 -5.60 6.91
CA ILE A 106 1.67 -4.97 8.22
C ILE A 106 0.38 -5.48 8.89
N TRP A 107 -0.71 -5.61 8.13
CA TRP A 107 -2.03 -5.84 8.72
C TRP A 107 -2.53 -7.29 8.60
N GLU A 108 -2.08 -8.09 7.63
CA GLU A 108 -2.64 -9.42 7.35
C GLU A 108 -2.51 -10.38 8.54
N GLU A 109 -1.44 -10.27 9.33
CA GLU A 109 -1.24 -11.07 10.53
C GLU A 109 -1.92 -10.47 11.78
N SER A 110 -2.45 -9.25 11.69
CA SER A 110 -3.05 -8.53 12.83
C SER A 110 -4.53 -8.88 13.04
N PHE A 111 -5.27 -9.25 12.00
CA PHE A 111 -6.71 -9.47 12.09
C PHE A 111 -7.09 -10.92 11.76
N GLN A 112 -8.00 -11.51 12.55
CA GLN A 112 -8.49 -12.88 12.30
C GLN A 112 -9.40 -12.96 11.08
N GLU A 113 -10.13 -11.88 10.81
CA GLU A 113 -11.03 -11.74 9.67
C GLU A 113 -10.63 -10.49 8.87
N THR A 114 -10.89 -10.51 7.56
CA THR A 114 -10.64 -9.33 6.73
C THR A 114 -11.56 -8.20 7.16
N PRO A 115 -11.01 -7.04 7.58
CA PRO A 115 -11.85 -5.93 8.00
C PRO A 115 -12.70 -5.34 6.87
N ASN A 116 -13.80 -4.68 7.23
CA ASN A 116 -14.63 -3.95 6.26
C ASN A 116 -14.28 -2.45 6.28
N PRO A 117 -13.73 -1.85 5.21
CA PRO A 117 -13.37 -0.44 5.19
C PRO A 117 -14.61 0.49 5.18
N SER A 118 -15.76 -0.02 4.73
CA SER A 118 -17.00 0.75 4.54
C SER A 118 -17.61 1.27 5.84
N VAL A 119 -17.14 0.80 7.00
CA VAL A 119 -17.57 1.30 8.31
C VAL A 119 -17.07 2.72 8.58
N PHE A 120 -16.03 3.17 7.88
CA PHE A 120 -15.49 4.52 7.96
C PHE A 120 -16.13 5.45 6.92
N PRO A 121 -16.28 6.74 7.20
CA PRO A 121 -16.71 7.70 6.19
C PRO A 121 -15.72 7.74 5.02
N SER A 122 -16.23 7.93 3.82
CA SER A 122 -15.38 8.10 2.64
C SER A 122 -15.07 9.57 2.39
N GLY A 123 -13.85 9.85 1.95
CA GLY A 123 -13.40 11.18 1.54
C GLY A 123 -12.47 11.12 0.34
N PRO A 124 -12.34 12.23 -0.42
CA PRO A 124 -11.42 12.31 -1.54
C PRO A 124 -10.00 12.67 -1.07
N SER A 125 -8.98 11.99 -1.60
CA SER A 125 -7.60 12.48 -1.54
C SER A 125 -6.88 12.34 -2.87
N SER A 126 -5.82 13.12 -3.06
CA SER A 126 -4.94 12.98 -4.22
C SER A 126 -4.01 11.77 -4.06
N PRO A 127 -3.53 11.17 -5.16
CA PRO A 127 -2.50 10.13 -5.12
C PRO A 127 -1.25 10.54 -4.34
N ARG A 128 -0.89 11.82 -4.40
CA ARG A 128 0.21 12.39 -3.61
C ARG A 128 -0.06 12.33 -2.11
N ALA A 129 -1.26 12.70 -1.67
CA ALA A 129 -1.62 12.61 -0.26
C ALA A 129 -1.58 11.16 0.24
N LEU A 130 -2.00 10.19 -0.58
CA LEU A 130 -1.88 8.76 -0.26
C LEU A 130 -0.42 8.34 -0.04
N LEU A 131 0.54 8.86 -0.82
CA LEU A 131 1.97 8.62 -0.59
C LEU A 131 2.43 9.17 0.76
N THR A 132 2.04 10.40 1.10
CA THR A 132 2.37 11.03 2.38
C THR A 132 1.83 10.21 3.55
N TYR A 133 0.57 9.78 3.48
CA TYR A 133 -0.03 8.91 4.51
C TYR A 133 0.67 7.55 4.61
N THR A 134 1.05 6.97 3.48
CA THR A 134 1.79 5.70 3.44
C THR A 134 3.15 5.84 4.10
N SER A 135 3.88 6.93 3.82
CA SER A 135 5.17 7.21 4.46
C SER A 135 5.05 7.33 5.98
N ASP A 136 4.00 8.01 6.46
CA ASP A 136 3.72 8.15 7.89
C ASP A 136 3.43 6.80 8.57
N VAL A 137 2.57 5.97 7.98
CA VAL A 137 2.26 4.63 8.50
C VAL A 137 3.49 3.73 8.54
N LEU A 138 4.31 3.74 7.48
CA LEU A 138 5.57 2.97 7.44
C LEU A 138 6.56 3.45 8.52
N SER A 139 6.66 4.75 8.74
CA SER A 139 7.54 5.34 9.76
C SER A 139 7.11 4.92 11.17
N LYS A 140 5.80 4.97 11.45
CA LYS A 140 5.23 4.52 12.73
C LYS A 140 5.46 3.03 12.95
N TRP A 141 5.24 2.21 11.93
CA TRP A 141 5.49 0.78 12.03
C TRP A 141 6.97 0.45 12.31
N LEU A 142 7.90 1.17 11.67
CA LEU A 142 9.33 1.05 11.97
C LEU A 142 9.67 1.49 13.40
N ALA A 143 9.05 2.56 13.90
CA ALA A 143 9.23 3.05 15.27
C ALA A 143 8.73 2.02 16.31
N LEU A 144 7.69 1.26 15.97
CA LEU A 144 7.20 0.10 16.73
C LEU A 144 8.04 -1.16 16.52
N ASN A 145 9.22 -1.04 15.90
CA ASN A 145 10.11 -2.14 15.61
C ASN A 145 9.43 -3.27 14.81
N CYS A 146 8.58 -2.91 13.86
CA CYS A 146 7.80 -3.83 13.02
C CYS A 146 6.98 -4.84 13.83
N HIS A 147 6.62 -4.46 15.06
CA HIS A 147 5.78 -5.28 15.91
C HIS A 147 4.43 -5.49 15.25
N VAL A 148 3.93 -6.72 15.40
CA VAL A 148 2.61 -7.12 14.94
C VAL A 148 1.96 -7.87 16.09
N GLU A 149 0.76 -7.45 16.44
CA GLU A 149 -0.06 -8.07 17.48
C GLU A 149 -1.45 -8.39 16.93
N ILE A 150 -2.17 -9.28 17.61
CA ILE A 150 -3.55 -9.60 17.24
C ILE A 150 -4.44 -8.45 17.70
N CYS A 151 -5.19 -7.89 16.76
CA CYS A 151 -5.96 -6.68 16.90
C CYS A 151 -7.45 -6.92 16.64
N VAL A 152 -8.27 -6.12 17.31
CA VAL A 152 -9.67 -5.94 16.92
C VAL A 152 -9.74 -4.71 16.04
N PHE A 153 -10.32 -4.85 14.85
CA PHE A 153 -10.44 -3.72 13.94
C PHE A 153 -11.30 -2.62 14.57
N LEU A 154 -10.72 -1.44 14.74
CA LEU A 154 -11.40 -0.31 15.35
C LEU A 154 -12.62 0.06 14.50
N SER A 155 -13.80 0.12 15.12
CA SER A 155 -14.93 0.83 14.55
C SER A 155 -14.76 2.32 14.83
N PRO A 156 -15.08 3.23 13.90
CA PRO A 156 -14.99 4.66 14.18
C PRO A 156 -15.81 4.97 15.42
N THR A 157 -15.17 5.62 16.41
CA THR A 157 -15.88 6.14 17.56
C THR A 157 -16.92 7.14 17.03
N PRO A 158 -18.20 7.04 17.39
CA PRO A 158 -19.16 8.06 17.01
C PRO A 158 -18.65 9.38 17.59
N GLN A 159 -18.25 10.31 16.69
CA GLN A 159 -18.00 11.68 17.10
C GLN A 159 -19.26 12.14 17.82
N GLN A 160 -19.11 12.63 19.06
CA GLN A 160 -20.18 13.30 19.78
C GLN A 160 -20.83 14.31 18.82
N GLU A 161 -22.06 14.02 18.40
CA GLU A 161 -22.98 15.04 17.94
C GLU A 161 -23.01 16.10 19.04
N LYS A 162 -22.40 17.25 18.76
CA LYS A 162 -22.72 18.45 19.53
C LYS A 162 -24.20 18.67 19.32
N GLU A 163 -24.99 18.38 20.34
CA GLU A 163 -26.32 18.95 20.52
C GLU A 163 -26.20 20.46 20.29
N HIS A 164 -26.65 20.91 19.13
CA HIS A 164 -27.25 22.23 19.02
C HIS A 164 -28.75 22.01 19.00
N SER A 165 -29.32 22.05 20.21
CA SER A 165 -30.74 22.23 20.41
C SER A 165 -31.21 23.45 19.61
N GLY A 166 -32.16 23.25 18.70
CA GLY A 166 -32.68 24.28 17.83
C GLY A 166 -33.49 25.37 18.56
N ILE A 167 -33.75 26.45 17.82
CA ILE A 167 -35.02 27.19 17.75
C ILE A 167 -35.07 27.90 16.39
N ASP A 168 -36.27 27.88 15.80
CA ASP A 168 -36.72 28.25 14.44
C ASP A 168 -36.31 29.62 13.87
N ARG A 169 -36.20 29.68 12.52
CA ARG A 169 -37.03 30.52 11.62
C ARG A 169 -36.84 30.17 10.13
N GLU A 170 -37.94 30.27 9.40
CA GLU A 170 -38.25 29.91 7.99
C GLU A 170 -37.64 30.87 6.92
N PRO A 171 -37.87 30.70 5.59
CA PRO A 171 -36.84 30.44 4.59
C PRO A 171 -36.54 31.65 3.69
N ALA A 172 -35.34 31.68 3.10
CA ALA A 172 -35.04 32.58 1.99
C ALA A 172 -34.34 31.79 0.87
N GLU A 173 -34.98 31.84 -0.29
CA GLU A 173 -34.52 31.34 -1.57
C GLU A 173 -33.20 32.02 -1.97
N GLU A 174 -32.18 31.25 -2.34
CA GLU A 174 -31.12 31.76 -3.20
C GLU A 174 -30.60 30.63 -4.10
N GLU A 175 -30.85 30.78 -5.39
CA GLU A 175 -30.28 29.98 -6.46
C GLU A 175 -28.75 30.02 -6.36
N SER A 176 -28.10 28.85 -6.38
CA SER A 176 -26.73 28.80 -6.89
C SER A 176 -26.51 27.52 -7.69
N ILE A 177 -26.25 27.79 -8.96
CA ILE A 177 -25.95 26.87 -10.05
C ILE A 177 -24.64 26.14 -9.72
N TYR A 178 -24.71 24.83 -9.52
CA TYR A 178 -23.57 23.94 -9.76
C TYR A 178 -24.02 22.79 -10.64
N GLY A 179 -23.63 22.88 -11.91
CA GLY A 179 -23.80 21.82 -12.89
C GLY A 179 -23.03 20.57 -12.45
N THR A 180 -23.76 19.49 -12.24
CA THR A 180 -23.25 18.12 -12.28
C THR A 180 -22.92 17.77 -13.73
N GLU A 181 -21.71 18.08 -14.18
CA GLU A 181 -21.15 17.43 -15.37
C GLU A 181 -20.37 16.20 -14.92
N GLY A 182 -21.14 15.15 -14.60
CA GLY A 182 -20.65 13.79 -14.51
C GLY A 182 -20.34 13.24 -15.90
N GLU A 183 -19.34 12.37 -15.93
CA GLU A 183 -18.97 11.52 -17.06
C GLU A 183 -18.57 12.22 -18.37
N ARG A 184 -17.27 12.47 -18.51
CA ARG A 184 -16.65 12.49 -19.82
C ARG A 184 -15.42 11.61 -19.84
N GLY A 185 -15.64 10.38 -20.31
CA GLY A 185 -14.58 9.44 -20.64
C GLY A 185 -13.51 10.12 -21.50
N LYS A 186 -12.26 10.00 -21.07
CA LYS A 186 -11.09 10.38 -21.87
C LYS A 186 -10.06 9.27 -21.78
N ARG A 187 -10.05 8.48 -22.84
CA ARG A 187 -8.91 7.69 -23.31
C ARG A 187 -7.70 8.62 -23.36
N TRP A 188 -6.70 8.41 -22.51
CA TRP A 188 -5.51 9.25 -22.52
C TRP A 188 -4.53 8.76 -23.59
N LEU A 189 -4.04 9.72 -24.38
CA LEU A 189 -3.09 9.52 -25.47
C LEU A 189 -1.78 8.96 -24.93
N THR A 190 -1.33 7.85 -25.51
CA THR A 190 0.06 7.43 -25.50
C THR A 190 0.88 8.51 -26.20
N VAL A 191 1.78 9.18 -25.47
CA VAL A 191 2.84 9.96 -26.11
C VAL A 191 3.77 8.95 -26.78
N VAL A 192 3.60 8.76 -28.09
CA VAL A 192 4.59 8.08 -28.92
C VAL A 192 5.76 9.04 -29.09
N ALA A 193 6.83 8.82 -28.34
CA ALA A 193 8.14 9.32 -28.72
C ALA A 193 8.61 8.51 -29.93
N ASN A 194 8.51 9.09 -31.11
CA ASN A 194 9.02 8.48 -32.34
C ASN A 194 10.50 8.85 -32.52
N ASN A 195 11.26 7.80 -32.82
CA ASN A 195 12.55 7.75 -33.52
C ASN A 195 13.85 7.87 -32.70
N GLY A 196 14.49 6.71 -32.57
CA GLY A 196 15.91 6.52 -32.35
C GLY A 196 16.25 5.05 -32.60
N ASP A 197 16.42 4.67 -33.87
CA ASP A 197 16.99 3.40 -34.29
C ASP A 197 18.37 3.19 -33.65
N VAL A 198 18.48 2.25 -32.71
CA VAL A 198 19.78 1.71 -32.26
C VAL A 198 19.62 0.22 -31.93
N GLY A 199 20.28 -0.56 -32.77
CA GLY A 199 20.59 -1.99 -32.73
C GLY A 199 20.40 -2.77 -31.43
N SER A 200 19.82 -3.96 -31.60
CA SER A 200 19.83 -5.10 -30.68
C SER A 200 21.21 -5.34 -30.05
N SER A 201 21.47 -4.73 -28.90
CA SER A 201 22.58 -5.10 -28.04
C SER A 201 22.12 -6.28 -27.18
N ALA A 202 22.28 -7.49 -27.72
CA ALA A 202 22.09 -8.70 -26.96
C ALA A 202 23.25 -8.82 -25.96
N CYS A 203 22.92 -8.70 -24.67
CA CYS A 203 23.86 -8.80 -23.58
C CYS A 203 24.57 -10.18 -23.62
N PRO A 204 25.91 -10.26 -23.70
CA PRO A 204 26.62 -11.53 -23.87
C PRO A 204 26.42 -12.52 -22.71
N SER A 205 25.94 -12.06 -21.56
CA SER A 205 25.55 -12.87 -20.41
C SER A 205 24.33 -13.77 -20.67
N PHE A 206 23.41 -13.36 -21.54
CA PHE A 206 22.20 -14.15 -21.84
C PHE A 206 22.52 -15.36 -22.73
N PHE A 207 23.40 -15.20 -23.72
CA PHE A 207 23.83 -16.29 -24.58
C PHE A 207 24.66 -17.35 -23.83
N LEU A 208 25.52 -16.92 -22.90
CA LEU A 208 26.27 -17.84 -22.05
C LEU A 208 25.34 -18.65 -21.14
N CYS A 209 24.29 -18.03 -20.59
CA CYS A 209 23.32 -18.74 -19.75
C CYS A 209 22.55 -19.81 -20.54
N ILE A 210 22.11 -19.48 -21.77
CA ILE A 210 21.41 -20.44 -22.64
C ILE A 210 22.33 -21.60 -23.03
N LEU A 211 23.59 -21.33 -23.38
CA LEU A 211 24.57 -22.38 -23.70
C LEU A 211 24.86 -23.29 -22.50
N CYS A 212 24.98 -22.74 -21.29
CA CYS A 212 25.15 -23.53 -20.06
C CYS A 212 23.95 -24.42 -19.78
N CYS A 213 22.73 -23.91 -19.91
CA CYS A 213 21.51 -24.70 -19.73
C CYS A 213 21.39 -25.83 -20.75
N LEU A 214 21.71 -25.56 -22.02
CA LEU A 214 21.72 -26.58 -23.08
C LEU A 214 22.77 -27.66 -22.82
N ARG A 215 23.95 -27.29 -22.31
CA ARG A 215 25.01 -28.26 -21.98
C ARG A 215 24.60 -29.19 -20.83
N MET A 216 24.01 -28.64 -19.77
CA MET A 216 23.50 -29.46 -18.67
C MET A 216 22.39 -30.40 -19.10
N LEU A 217 21.48 -29.96 -19.97
CA LEU A 217 20.45 -30.82 -20.54
C LEU A 217 21.07 -31.96 -21.37
N LEU A 218 22.08 -31.67 -22.18
CA LEU A 218 22.78 -32.68 -22.98
C LEU A 218 23.51 -33.71 -22.11
N ASP A 219 24.15 -33.26 -21.03
CA ASP A 219 24.85 -34.14 -20.08
C ASP A 219 23.87 -35.05 -19.31
N VAL A 220 22.68 -34.53 -18.95
CA VAL A 220 21.63 -35.34 -18.32
C VAL A 220 21.09 -36.38 -19.31
N MET A 221 20.81 -35.97 -20.55
CA MET A 221 20.30 -36.89 -21.57
C MET A 221 21.31 -37.98 -21.94
N LEU A 222 22.62 -37.65 -22.01
CA LEU A 222 23.68 -38.63 -22.27
C LEU A 222 23.85 -39.64 -21.12
N LYS A 223 23.55 -39.22 -19.89
CA LYS A 223 23.67 -40.09 -18.70
C LYS A 223 22.49 -41.06 -18.55
N GLU A 224 21.33 -40.74 -19.10
CA GLU A 224 20.15 -41.62 -19.12
C GLU A 224 20.12 -42.59 -20.32
N LEU A 225 20.99 -42.39 -21.31
CA LEU A 225 21.09 -43.20 -22.53
C LEU A 225 22.30 -44.16 -22.56
N GLY A 226 23.07 -44.25 -21.46
CA GLY A 226 24.25 -45.10 -21.32
C GLY A 226 24.10 -46.15 -20.22
#